data_AF-A0A132E181-F1
#
_entry.id   AF-A0A132E181-F1
#
_cell.length_a   1.000
_cell.length_b   1.000
_cell.length_c   1.000
_cell.angle_alpha   90.00
_cell.angle_beta   90.00
_cell.angle_gamma   90.00
#
_symmetry.space_group_name_H-M   'P 1'
#
loop_
_entity.id
_entity.type
_entity.pdbx_description
1 polymer ?
#
loop_
_entity_poly.entity_id
_entity_poly.type
_entity_poly.pdbx_seq_one_letter_code
_entity_poly.pdbx_strand_id
1 'polypeptide(L)'
;MNVDYLFYRKPDKPGPYSLDDLGDVAPPIGPTDAVRAGIMRVFDEIDWHESPDVPGAWFGTGASSFQFTAEPDGRVTSFMGSRLDRRAMLQLTREMGLIALDLQRDIVYG
;
A
#
# COMPACT_ATOMS: atom_id res chain seq x y z
N MET A 1 -11.09 -6.92 -15.13
CA MET A 1 -9.95 -5.99 -15.32
C MET A 1 -9.28 -5.88 -13.97
N ASN A 2 -7.99 -6.24 -13.86
CA ASN A 2 -7.26 -6.02 -12.62
C ASN A 2 -6.97 -4.53 -12.50
N VAL A 3 -7.34 -3.95 -11.37
CA VAL A 3 -7.08 -2.55 -11.02
C VAL A 3 -5.83 -2.54 -10.17
N ASP A 4 -4.98 -1.55 -10.41
CA ASP A 4 -3.76 -1.33 -9.64
C ASP A 4 -4.04 -0.18 -8.68
N TYR A 5 -3.81 -0.44 -7.40
CA TYR A 5 -4.03 0.51 -6.33
C TYR A 5 -2.71 0.97 -5.76
N LEU A 6 -2.56 2.28 -5.59
CA LEU A 6 -1.44 2.87 -4.86
C LEU A 6 -1.91 3.27 -3.46
N PHE A 7 -1.27 2.73 -2.44
CA PHE A 7 -1.65 2.93 -1.05
C PHE A 7 -0.73 3.94 -0.38
N TYR A 8 -1.34 4.84 0.39
CA TYR A 8 -0.65 5.84 1.20
C TYR A 8 -1.22 5.86 2.61
N ARG A 9 -0.45 6.40 3.55
CA ARG A 9 -0.97 6.67 4.90
C ARG A 9 -2.18 7.61 4.80
N LYS A 10 -3.22 7.30 5.55
CA LYS A 10 -4.41 8.14 5.63
C LYS A 10 -4.07 9.52 6.22
N PRO A 11 -4.46 10.63 5.57
CA PRO A 11 -4.27 11.97 6.11
C PRO A 11 -5.02 12.17 7.45
N ASP A 12 -4.45 12.97 8.35
CA ASP A 12 -5.06 13.31 9.65
C ASP A 12 -6.11 14.43 9.49
N LYS A 13 -7.16 14.15 8.71
CA LYS A 13 -8.32 15.02 8.54
C LYS A 13 -9.60 14.22 8.22
N PRO A 14 -10.78 14.81 8.41
CA PRO A 14 -12.02 14.26 7.87
C PRO A 14 -11.99 14.22 6.33
N GLY A 15 -12.58 13.18 5.73
CA GLY A 15 -12.67 13.05 4.28
C GLY A 15 -13.63 14.08 3.63
N PRO A 16 -13.64 14.19 2.29
CA PRO A 16 -12.93 13.35 1.31
C PRO A 16 -11.42 13.59 1.24
N TYR A 17 -10.68 12.59 0.73
CA TYR A 17 -9.22 12.60 0.60
C TYR A 17 -8.79 12.86 -0.85
N SER A 18 -7.68 13.57 -1.02
CA SER A 18 -6.92 13.80 -2.25
C SER A 18 -5.46 13.41 -2.02
N LEU A 19 -4.71 13.17 -3.10
CA LEU A 19 -3.25 13.07 -3.00
C LEU A 19 -2.60 14.37 -2.51
N ASP A 20 -3.21 15.52 -2.77
CA ASP A 20 -2.71 16.82 -2.30
C ASP A 20 -2.66 16.90 -0.76
N ASP A 21 -3.48 16.08 -0.08
CA ASP A 21 -3.52 16.03 1.39
C ASP A 21 -2.30 15.33 2.00
N LEU A 22 -1.48 14.67 1.18
CA LEU A 22 -0.23 14.03 1.62
C LEU A 22 0.92 15.03 1.77
N GLY A 23 0.77 16.24 1.22
CA GLY A 23 1.81 17.27 1.16
C GLY A 23 2.93 16.95 0.18
N ASP A 24 4.02 17.73 0.24
CA ASP A 24 5.18 17.58 -0.67
C ASP A 24 5.88 16.22 -0.52
N VAL A 25 5.85 15.65 0.69
CA VAL A 25 6.41 14.35 1.02
C VAL A 25 5.38 13.56 1.81
N ALA A 26 4.90 12.46 1.23
CA ALA A 26 3.90 11.63 1.87
C ALA A 26 4.44 11.05 3.20
N PRO A 27 3.66 11.11 4.29
CA PRO A 27 4.08 10.58 5.57
C PRO A 27 4.24 9.06 5.50
N PRO A 28 5.21 8.47 6.23
CA PRO A 28 5.47 7.05 6.17
C PRO A 28 4.30 6.24 6.74
N ILE A 29 3.95 5.16 6.06
CA ILE A 29 3.00 4.15 6.53
C ILE A 29 3.57 3.49 7.79
N GLY A 30 4.83 3.03 7.71
CA GLY A 30 5.52 2.36 8.80
C GLY A 30 6.81 1.66 8.35
N PRO A 31 7.47 0.92 9.25
CA PRO A 31 8.63 0.10 8.88
C PRO A 31 8.21 -1.08 8.01
N THR A 32 9.13 -1.55 7.14
CA THR A 32 8.94 -2.67 6.21
C THR A 32 8.20 -3.88 6.82
N ASP A 33 8.65 -4.35 7.98
CA ASP A 33 8.06 -5.54 8.62
C ASP A 33 6.61 -5.32 9.07
N ALA A 34 6.30 -4.11 9.56
CA ALA A 34 4.94 -3.79 9.98
C ALA A 34 3.99 -3.68 8.77
N VAL A 35 4.48 -3.17 7.64
CA VAL A 35 3.71 -3.09 6.40
C VAL A 35 3.40 -4.49 5.87
N ARG A 36 4.41 -5.36 5.76
CA ARG A 36 4.22 -6.75 5.34
C ARG A 36 3.26 -7.49 6.27
N ALA A 37 3.46 -7.37 7.57
CA ALA A 37 2.58 -7.99 8.57
C ALA A 37 1.14 -7.46 8.50
N GLY A 38 0.95 -6.16 8.27
CA GLY A 38 -0.37 -5.55 8.09
C GLY A 38 -1.10 -6.09 6.86
N ILE A 39 -0.40 -6.22 5.73
CA ILE A 39 -0.96 -6.80 4.50
C ILE A 39 -1.35 -8.27 4.73
N MET A 40 -0.49 -9.06 5.40
CA MET A 40 -0.76 -10.47 5.68
C MET A 40 -1.93 -10.71 6.65
N ARG A 41 -2.43 -9.69 7.36
CA ARG A 41 -3.66 -9.81 8.17
C ARG A 41 -4.93 -9.76 7.32
N VAL A 42 -4.84 -9.25 6.10
CA VAL A 42 -5.98 -9.12 5.18
C VAL A 42 -5.88 -10.13 4.04
N PHE A 43 -4.67 -10.48 3.63
CA PHE A 43 -4.39 -11.42 2.55
C PHE A 43 -3.63 -12.61 3.09
N ASP A 44 -4.29 -13.77 3.07
CA ASP A 44 -3.64 -15.04 3.36
C ASP A 44 -2.65 -15.38 2.24
N GLU A 45 -1.63 -16.19 2.57
CA GLU A 45 -0.72 -16.81 1.59
C GLU A 45 0.06 -15.82 0.68
N ILE A 46 0.49 -14.68 1.22
CA ILE A 46 1.44 -13.81 0.53
C ILE A 46 2.87 -14.28 0.82
N ASP A 47 3.58 -14.71 -0.22
CA ASP A 47 5.00 -15.03 -0.16
C ASP A 47 5.83 -13.77 -0.42
N TRP A 48 6.60 -13.35 0.59
CA TRP A 48 7.39 -12.13 0.56
C TRP A 48 8.86 -12.42 0.28
N HIS A 49 9.43 -11.70 -0.68
CA HIS A 49 10.85 -11.72 -0.96
C HIS A 49 11.38 -10.31 -1.24
N GLU A 50 12.62 -10.06 -0.83
CA GLU A 50 13.35 -8.86 -1.21
C GLU A 50 13.96 -9.04 -2.60
N SER A 51 14.02 -7.97 -3.38
CA SER A 51 14.68 -7.95 -4.67
C SER A 51 16.17 -8.20 -4.51
N PRO A 52 16.76 -9.12 -5.30
CA PRO A 52 18.22 -9.27 -5.34
C PRO A 52 18.91 -8.10 -6.06
N ASP A 53 18.18 -7.34 -6.89
CA ASP A 53 18.74 -6.31 -7.77
C ASP A 53 18.57 -4.90 -7.22
N VAL A 54 17.53 -4.66 -6.41
CA VAL A 54 17.21 -3.35 -5.85
C VAL A 54 17.09 -3.47 -4.33
N PRO A 55 18.13 -3.10 -3.56
CA PRO A 55 18.10 -3.15 -2.10
C PRO A 55 16.90 -2.38 -1.53
N GLY A 56 16.18 -2.98 -0.58
CA GLY A 56 14.99 -2.39 0.01
C GLY A 56 13.72 -2.52 -0.83
N ALA A 57 13.77 -3.03 -2.07
CA ALA A 57 12.57 -3.35 -2.84
C ALA A 57 12.02 -4.72 -2.43
N TRP A 58 10.74 -4.78 -2.12
CA TRP A 58 10.04 -5.99 -1.67
C TRP A 58 8.89 -6.32 -2.60
N PHE A 59 8.71 -7.63 -2.82
CA PHE A 59 7.62 -8.19 -3.61
C PHE A 59 6.88 -9.22 -2.77
N GLY A 60 5.55 -9.10 -2.72
CA GLY A 60 4.64 -10.05 -2.13
C GLY A 60 3.82 -10.71 -3.23
N THR A 61 3.90 -12.03 -3.36
CA THR A 61 3.19 -12.78 -4.42
C THR A 61 2.24 -13.81 -3.82
N GLY A 62 1.00 -13.80 -4.31
CA GLY A 62 -0.03 -14.79 -4.02
C GLY A 62 -1.23 -14.60 -4.98
N ALA A 63 -2.45 -14.80 -4.49
CA ALA A 63 -3.66 -14.44 -5.25
C ALA A 63 -3.71 -12.93 -5.57
N SER A 64 -3.19 -12.11 -4.65
CA SER A 64 -2.88 -10.70 -4.84
C SER A 64 -1.38 -10.48 -4.93
N SER A 65 -0.96 -9.38 -5.55
CA SER A 65 0.46 -9.03 -5.61
C SER A 65 0.72 -7.64 -5.04
N PHE A 66 1.80 -7.50 -4.29
CA PHE A 66 2.19 -6.26 -3.63
C PHE A 66 3.63 -5.95 -3.92
N GLN A 67 3.96 -4.66 -4.01
CA GLN A 67 5.35 -4.22 -4.14
C GLN A 67 5.56 -2.86 -3.49
N PHE A 68 6.73 -2.66 -2.92
CA PHE A 68 7.19 -1.37 -2.41
C PHE A 68 8.71 -1.32 -2.34
N THR A 69 9.24 -0.12 -2.22
CA THR A 69 10.65 0.11 -1.88
C THR A 69 10.70 0.80 -0.53
N ALA A 70 11.47 0.26 0.39
CA ALA A 70 11.78 0.90 1.65
C ALA A 70 12.76 2.05 1.41
N GLU A 71 12.48 3.19 2.04
CA GLU A 71 13.39 4.32 2.10
C GLU A 71 14.67 3.94 2.88
N PRO A 72 15.75 4.73 2.80
CA PRO A 72 17.01 4.43 3.50
C PRO A 72 16.89 4.25 5.02
N ASP A 73 15.84 4.79 5.64
CA ASP A 73 15.53 4.61 7.07
C ASP A 73 14.71 3.35 7.38
N GLY A 74 14.47 2.50 6.38
CA GLY A 74 13.70 1.25 6.47
C GLY A 74 12.19 1.45 6.51
N ARG A 75 11.68 2.65 6.22
CA ARG A 75 10.25 2.94 6.20
C ARG A 75 9.66 2.88 4.80
N VAL A 76 8.38 2.57 4.74
CA VAL A 76 7.61 2.55 3.49
C VAL A 76 6.69 3.76 3.48
N THR A 77 6.77 4.55 2.42
CA THR A 77 5.93 5.74 2.18
C THR A 77 4.68 5.40 1.40
N SER A 78 4.80 4.47 0.45
CA SER A 78 3.70 3.95 -0.36
C SER A 78 3.97 2.51 -0.79
N PHE A 79 2.92 1.79 -1.15
CA PHE A 79 3.04 0.48 -1.80
C PHE A 79 1.98 0.31 -2.88
N MET A 80 2.30 -0.45 -3.92
CA MET A 80 1.36 -0.81 -4.97
C MET A 80 0.76 -2.18 -4.66
N GLY A 81 -0.55 -2.32 -4.86
CA GLY A 81 -1.27 -3.58 -4.78
C GLY A 81 -2.06 -3.83 -6.06
N SER A 82 -1.95 -5.04 -6.58
CA SER A 82 -2.60 -5.47 -7.81
C SER A 82 -3.38 -6.76 -7.57
N ARG A 83 -4.35 -7.01 -8.46
CA ARG A 83 -5.25 -8.18 -8.38
C ARG A 83 -6.11 -8.20 -7.11
N LEU A 84 -6.44 -7.01 -6.63
CA LEU A 84 -7.29 -6.78 -5.47
C LEU A 84 -8.73 -6.56 -5.95
N ASP A 85 -9.69 -7.26 -5.34
CA ASP A 85 -11.08 -6.83 -5.46
C ASP A 85 -11.34 -5.59 -4.58
N ARG A 86 -12.43 -4.88 -4.87
CA ARG A 86 -12.77 -3.64 -4.16
C ARG A 86 -12.99 -3.87 -2.66
N ARG A 87 -13.53 -5.02 -2.25
CA ARG A 87 -13.81 -5.32 -0.85
C ARG A 87 -12.49 -5.54 -0.08
N ALA A 88 -11.57 -6.30 -0.66
CA ALA A 88 -10.26 -6.56 -0.08
C ALA A 88 -9.42 -5.28 0.02
N MET A 89 -9.44 -4.43 -1.01
CA MET A 89 -8.82 -3.10 -0.98
C MET A 89 -9.38 -2.24 0.18
N LEU A 90 -10.71 -2.16 0.32
CA LEU A 90 -11.34 -1.39 1.40
C LEU A 90 -11.09 -1.97 2.80
N GLN A 91 -10.88 -3.29 2.90
CA GLN A 91 -10.50 -3.92 4.16
C GLN A 91 -9.06 -3.56 4.52
N LEU A 92 -8.15 -3.57 3.55
CA LEU A 92 -6.75 -3.19 3.75
C LEU A 92 -6.62 -1.72 4.17
N THR A 93 -7.36 -0.81 3.54
CA THR A 93 -7.33 0.61 3.92
C THR A 93 -7.79 0.83 5.36
N ARG A 94 -8.79 0.07 5.82
CA ARG A 94 -9.28 0.16 7.19
C ARG A 94 -8.32 -0.46 8.20
N GLU A 95 -7.82 -1.66 7.94
CA GLU A 95 -6.91 -2.39 8.84
C GLU A 95 -5.62 -1.60 9.11
N MET A 96 -5.10 -0.94 8.08
CA MET A 96 -3.80 -0.26 8.16
C MET A 96 -3.90 1.27 8.25
N GLY A 97 -5.10 1.84 8.25
CA GLY A 97 -5.29 3.29 8.28
C GLY A 97 -4.70 3.97 7.04
N LEU A 98 -5.10 3.51 5.85
CA LEU A 98 -4.59 3.97 4.56
C LEU A 98 -5.67 4.65 3.72
N ILE A 99 -5.23 5.33 2.67
CA ILE A 99 -6.03 5.63 1.49
C ILE A 99 -5.51 4.79 0.31
N ALA A 100 -6.37 4.52 -0.67
CA ALA A 100 -6.00 3.81 -1.90
C ALA A 100 -6.41 4.62 -3.12
N LEU A 101 -5.48 4.88 -4.03
CA LEU A 101 -5.71 5.50 -5.33
C LEU A 101 -5.89 4.43 -6.41
N ASP A 102 -7.00 4.48 -7.12
CA ASP A 102 -7.23 3.73 -8.35
C ASP A 102 -6.52 4.42 -9.52
N LEU A 103 -5.41 3.84 -9.99
CA LEU A 103 -4.57 4.45 -11.03
C LEU A 103 -5.25 4.54 -12.39
N GLN A 104 -6.26 3.71 -12.65
CA GLN A 104 -6.99 3.69 -13.91
C GLN A 104 -8.14 4.71 -13.95
N ARG A 105 -8.69 5.06 -12.78
CA ARG A 105 -9.88 5.91 -12.68
C ARG A 105 -9.66 7.25 -12.00
N ASP A 106 -8.49 7.45 -11.41
CA ASP A 106 -8.15 8.64 -10.63
C ASP A 106 -9.15 8.89 -9.48
N ILE A 107 -9.44 7.82 -8.73
CA ILE A 107 -10.37 7.84 -7.58
C ILE A 107 -9.62 7.45 -6.32
N VAL A 108 -9.78 8.25 -5.26
CA VAL A 108 -9.25 7.96 -3.92
C VAL A 108 -10.31 7.32 -3.03
N TYR A 109 -9.95 6.22 -2.36
CA TYR A 109 -10.74 5.53 -1.35
C TYR A 109 -10.10 5.68 0.04
N GLY A 110 -10.88 5.80 1.11
CA GLY A 110 -10.39 5.93 2.50
C GLY A 110 -11.44 5.77 3.58
#